data_AF-A0A7C5D7T7-F1
#
_entry.id   AF-A0A7C5D7T7-F1
#
_cell.length_a   1.000
_cell.length_b   1.000
_cell.length_c   1.000
_cell.angle_alpha   90.00
_cell.angle_beta   90.00
_cell.angle_gamma   90.00
#
_symmetry.space_group_name_H-M   'P 1'
#
loop_
_entity.id
_entity.type
_entity.pdbx_description
1 polymer ?
#
loop_
_entity_poly.entity_id
_entity_poly.type
_entity_poly.pdbx_seq_one_letter_code
_entity_poly.pdbx_strand_id
1 'polypeptide(L)'
;KWHNPETSALEGLFARGNRQLSRLLVSAHEKGCKFDSWSDKFDFKLWQDACEDTGVKIEYINKRKRKFDEPLPWDHIDTKVNKDFLKEERQRAENLESTGDCRSGDCKGCGVCDFKVIKPRTFKESPKEQPLKSENSKNISYRKLKVSFSKTGTAKYFGHLELVNILFRAIKRANIDIKYSQGFHPKPKISFEDPLAIGIESEIENMYIAVNHLIKHVEVVQRLNKQLPEGLEILECTDAPSKSEIKTIKGFAYRVRIKDFDFDESAIQEFKSQEVVVVERLNKKGKINKINLKNVVLNICLTSKEEIEFILKPDNGKTVRPYHVLKKIFNFTDKQNKEACVTKIGSGRIRLET
;
A
#
# COMPACT_ATOMS: atom_id res chain seq x y z
N LYS A 1 -26.59 5.49 7.85
CA LYS A 1 -25.62 5.78 6.77
C LYS A 1 -26.33 5.49 5.46
N TRP A 2 -26.67 6.49 4.66
CA TRP A 2 -27.40 6.31 3.40
C TRP A 2 -26.40 5.92 2.30
N HIS A 3 -26.70 4.87 1.54
CA HIS A 3 -25.95 4.51 0.33
C HIS A 3 -26.44 5.36 -0.86
N ASN A 4 -25.53 6.00 -1.60
CA ASN A 4 -25.93 6.81 -2.75
C ASN A 4 -26.60 5.89 -3.81
N PRO A 5 -27.85 6.19 -4.26
CA PRO A 5 -28.53 5.43 -5.30
C PRO A 5 -27.75 5.30 -6.62
N GLU A 6 -27.01 6.34 -7.02
CA GLU A 6 -26.22 6.40 -8.25
C GLU A 6 -25.04 5.43 -8.20
N THR A 7 -24.31 5.43 -7.08
CA THR A 7 -23.25 4.45 -6.83
C THR A 7 -23.81 3.03 -6.83
N SER A 8 -24.97 2.82 -6.21
CA SER A 8 -25.65 1.52 -6.17
C SER A 8 -26.08 1.05 -7.58
N ALA A 9 -26.47 1.98 -8.46
CA ALA A 9 -26.80 1.67 -9.85
C ALA A 9 -25.56 1.21 -10.64
N LEU A 10 -24.40 1.83 -10.43
CA LEU A 10 -23.14 1.40 -11.03
C LEU A 10 -22.63 0.06 -10.46
N GLU A 11 -22.79 -0.18 -9.16
CA GLU A 11 -22.48 -1.48 -8.54
C GLU A 11 -23.32 -2.59 -9.18
N GLY A 12 -24.62 -2.38 -9.34
CA GLY A 12 -25.50 -3.30 -10.05
C GLY A 12 -25.07 -3.54 -11.50
N LEU A 13 -24.69 -2.47 -12.21
CA LEU A 13 -24.24 -2.51 -13.59
C LEU A 13 -23.04 -3.44 -13.74
N PHE A 14 -21.99 -3.23 -12.93
CA PHE A 14 -20.76 -4.01 -13.01
C PHE A 14 -20.92 -5.43 -12.44
N ALA A 15 -21.77 -5.63 -11.44
CA ALA A 15 -22.07 -6.96 -10.91
C ALA A 15 -22.86 -7.83 -11.91
N ARG A 16 -23.67 -7.22 -12.78
CA ARG A 16 -24.57 -7.92 -13.73
C ARG A 16 -24.12 -7.84 -15.19
N GLY A 17 -23.13 -7.01 -15.49
CA GLY A 17 -22.66 -6.76 -16.85
C GLY A 17 -21.75 -7.84 -17.41
N ASN A 18 -21.50 -7.75 -18.71
CA ASN A 18 -20.61 -8.67 -19.44
C ASN A 18 -19.40 -7.91 -19.99
N ARG A 19 -18.61 -8.58 -20.85
CA ARG A 19 -17.39 -8.02 -21.46
C ARG A 19 -17.63 -6.71 -22.22
N GLN A 20 -18.86 -6.39 -22.63
CA GLN A 20 -19.20 -5.11 -23.28
C GLN A 20 -18.96 -3.91 -22.36
N LEU A 21 -19.00 -4.08 -21.04
CA LEU A 21 -18.71 -3.01 -20.08
C LEU A 21 -17.25 -2.55 -20.07
N SER A 22 -16.33 -3.31 -20.68
CA SER A 22 -14.93 -2.88 -20.82
C SER A 22 -14.83 -1.55 -21.55
N ARG A 23 -15.60 -1.36 -22.64
CA ARG A 23 -15.61 -0.10 -23.41
C ARG A 23 -16.19 1.05 -22.60
N LEU A 24 -17.24 0.78 -21.83
CA LEU A 24 -17.83 1.77 -20.92
C LEU A 24 -16.81 2.24 -19.88
N LEU A 25 -16.07 1.31 -19.28
CA LEU A 25 -15.06 1.64 -18.27
C LEU A 25 -13.93 2.51 -18.85
N VAL A 26 -13.49 2.20 -20.08
CA VAL A 26 -12.49 3.01 -20.78
C VAL A 26 -13.02 4.42 -21.06
N SER A 27 -14.23 4.52 -21.64
CA SER A 27 -14.88 5.81 -21.94
C SER A 27 -15.07 6.65 -20.67
N ALA A 28 -15.55 6.06 -19.58
CA ALA A 28 -15.72 6.74 -18.30
C ALA A 28 -14.37 7.27 -17.75
N HIS A 29 -13.32 6.44 -17.80
CA HIS A 29 -11.99 6.85 -17.37
C HIS A 29 -11.43 8.00 -18.22
N GLU A 30 -11.62 7.97 -19.54
CA GLU A 30 -11.20 9.04 -20.46
C GLU A 30 -11.94 10.36 -20.20
N LYS A 31 -13.23 10.28 -19.84
CA LYS A 31 -14.03 11.44 -19.41
C LYS A 31 -13.69 11.95 -18.00
N GLY A 32 -12.87 11.22 -17.25
CA GLY A 32 -12.33 11.67 -15.97
C GLY A 32 -12.86 10.97 -14.73
N CYS A 33 -13.70 9.93 -14.87
CA CYS A 33 -14.15 9.11 -13.74
C CYS A 33 -12.95 8.45 -13.05
N LYS A 34 -12.59 8.98 -11.88
CA LYS A 34 -11.43 8.56 -11.07
C LYS A 34 -11.75 8.79 -9.61
N PHE A 35 -11.41 7.81 -8.77
CA PHE A 35 -11.69 7.85 -7.33
C PHE A 35 -13.19 7.92 -6.98
N ASP A 36 -14.05 7.26 -7.76
CA ASP A 36 -15.52 7.26 -7.58
C ASP A 36 -15.99 6.71 -6.22
N SER A 37 -15.13 6.03 -5.46
CA SER A 37 -15.43 5.66 -4.07
C SER A 37 -15.41 6.85 -3.10
N TRP A 38 -14.93 8.02 -3.53
CA TRP A 38 -14.87 9.24 -2.71
C TRP A 38 -15.99 10.17 -3.17
N SER A 39 -16.92 10.48 -2.27
CA SER A 39 -18.16 11.21 -2.62
C SER A 39 -17.91 12.61 -3.18
N ASP A 40 -16.77 13.25 -2.89
CA ASP A 40 -16.37 14.55 -3.44
C ASP A 40 -15.76 14.47 -4.85
N LYS A 41 -15.51 13.25 -5.35
CA LYS A 41 -14.95 12.96 -6.68
C LYS A 41 -15.91 12.23 -7.59
N PHE A 42 -16.93 11.61 -7.02
CA PHE A 42 -17.95 10.90 -7.77
C PHE A 42 -18.80 11.87 -8.58
N ASP A 43 -18.81 11.67 -9.90
CA ASP A 43 -19.66 12.42 -10.84
C ASP A 43 -20.44 11.43 -11.70
N PHE A 44 -21.72 11.26 -11.38
CA PHE A 44 -22.58 10.33 -12.10
C PHE A 44 -22.86 10.77 -13.54
N LYS A 45 -22.77 12.06 -13.84
CA LYS A 45 -23.03 12.58 -15.19
C LYS A 45 -21.99 12.07 -16.18
N LEU A 46 -20.71 12.03 -15.78
CA LEU A 46 -19.65 11.44 -16.61
C LEU A 46 -19.91 9.97 -16.96
N TRP A 47 -20.52 9.23 -16.02
CA TRP A 47 -20.95 7.85 -16.26
C TRP A 47 -22.13 7.76 -17.22
N GLN A 48 -23.08 8.70 -17.16
CA GLN A 48 -24.19 8.78 -18.11
C GLN A 48 -23.68 9.10 -19.51
N ASP A 49 -22.78 10.08 -19.65
CA ASP A 49 -22.16 10.43 -20.93
C ASP A 49 -21.38 9.25 -21.52
N ALA A 50 -20.66 8.49 -20.69
CA ALA A 50 -19.95 7.29 -21.14
C ALA A 50 -20.92 6.16 -21.56
N CYS A 51 -22.08 6.06 -20.90
CA CYS A 51 -23.14 5.14 -21.28
C CYS A 51 -23.75 5.49 -22.65
N GLU A 52 -23.94 6.79 -22.92
CA GLU A 52 -24.40 7.29 -24.22
C GLU A 52 -23.40 6.94 -25.34
N ASP A 53 -22.11 7.23 -25.14
CA ASP A 53 -21.05 6.94 -26.12
C ASP A 53 -20.94 5.44 -26.47
N THR A 54 -21.19 4.58 -25.49
CA THR A 54 -21.02 3.12 -25.64
C THR A 54 -22.32 2.38 -25.92
N GLY A 55 -23.45 3.07 -25.91
CA GLY A 55 -24.79 2.48 -26.03
C GLY A 55 -25.21 1.60 -24.84
N VAL A 56 -24.46 1.63 -23.73
CA VAL A 56 -24.79 0.85 -22.53
C VAL A 56 -25.95 1.49 -21.79
N LYS A 57 -26.96 0.69 -21.45
CA LYS A 57 -28.13 1.15 -20.70
C LYS A 57 -28.11 0.58 -19.27
N ILE A 58 -27.78 1.42 -18.29
CA ILE A 58 -27.70 1.04 -16.86
C ILE A 58 -28.99 0.37 -16.41
N GLU A 59 -30.13 0.99 -16.70
CA GLU A 59 -31.44 0.46 -16.30
C GLU A 59 -31.74 -0.91 -16.89
N TYR A 60 -31.39 -1.13 -18.16
CA TYR A 60 -31.61 -2.41 -18.82
C TYR A 60 -30.81 -3.52 -18.12
N ILE A 61 -29.52 -3.30 -17.84
CA ILE A 61 -28.67 -4.31 -17.19
C ILE A 61 -29.15 -4.60 -15.76
N ASN A 62 -29.54 -3.57 -15.01
CA ASN A 62 -29.98 -3.74 -13.63
C ASN A 62 -31.36 -4.39 -13.50
N LYS A 63 -32.32 -4.00 -14.34
CA LYS A 63 -33.73 -4.39 -14.20
C LYS A 63 -34.12 -5.61 -15.05
N ARG A 64 -33.33 -5.99 -16.07
CA ARG A 64 -33.72 -7.13 -16.91
C ARG A 64 -33.82 -8.41 -16.11
N LYS A 65 -34.90 -9.15 -16.33
CA LYS A 65 -35.02 -10.54 -15.87
C LYS A 65 -34.12 -11.41 -16.73
N ARG A 66 -33.40 -12.32 -16.08
CA ARG A 66 -32.55 -13.30 -16.76
C ARG A 66 -33.25 -14.65 -16.85
N LYS A 67 -33.21 -15.28 -18.02
CA LYS A 67 -33.70 -16.65 -18.21
C LYS A 67 -32.67 -17.64 -17.67
N PHE A 68 -33.09 -18.85 -17.32
CA PHE A 68 -32.21 -19.87 -16.75
C PHE A 68 -31.30 -20.55 -17.79
N ASP A 69 -31.70 -20.51 -19.05
CA ASP A 69 -30.99 -21.07 -20.20
C ASP A 69 -29.99 -20.07 -20.83
N GLU A 70 -30.07 -18.79 -20.48
CA GLU A 70 -29.14 -17.81 -21.02
C GLU A 70 -27.73 -17.92 -20.40
N PRO A 71 -26.66 -17.62 -21.16
CA PRO A 71 -25.33 -17.54 -20.61
C PRO A 71 -25.18 -16.33 -19.68
N LEU A 72 -24.65 -16.56 -18.48
CA LEU A 72 -24.32 -15.52 -17.51
C LEU A 72 -22.91 -14.98 -17.78
N PRO A 73 -22.65 -13.69 -17.52
CA PRO A 73 -21.31 -13.12 -17.71
C PRO A 73 -20.19 -13.84 -16.96
N TRP A 74 -20.52 -14.44 -15.81
CA TRP A 74 -19.62 -15.18 -14.93
C TRP A 74 -19.69 -16.71 -15.11
N ASP A 75 -20.38 -17.24 -16.12
CA ASP A 75 -20.46 -18.70 -16.37
C ASP A 75 -19.08 -19.35 -16.63
N HIS A 76 -18.06 -18.55 -16.97
CA HIS A 76 -16.68 -19.00 -17.14
C HIS A 76 -15.94 -19.22 -15.80
N ILE A 77 -16.55 -18.87 -14.67
CA ILE A 77 -15.98 -19.06 -13.33
C ILE A 77 -16.49 -20.40 -12.79
N ASP A 78 -15.60 -21.38 -12.67
CA ASP A 78 -15.92 -22.66 -12.04
C ASP A 78 -15.86 -22.54 -10.51
N THR A 79 -17.02 -22.45 -9.87
CA THR A 79 -17.18 -22.45 -8.41
C THR A 79 -17.31 -23.86 -7.83
N LYS A 80 -17.19 -24.90 -8.66
CA LYS A 80 -17.46 -26.33 -8.37
C LYS A 80 -18.90 -26.67 -8.02
N VAL A 81 -19.78 -25.67 -7.87
CA VAL A 81 -21.21 -25.88 -7.66
C VAL A 81 -21.88 -26.03 -9.02
N ASN A 82 -22.68 -27.09 -9.19
CA ASN A 82 -23.42 -27.33 -10.41
C ASN A 82 -24.43 -26.21 -10.68
N LYS A 83 -24.47 -25.72 -11.93
CA LYS A 83 -25.38 -24.64 -12.33
C LYS A 83 -26.84 -25.03 -12.13
N ASP A 84 -27.22 -26.28 -12.39
CA ASP A 84 -28.60 -26.74 -12.21
C ASP A 84 -29.01 -26.78 -10.74
N PHE A 85 -28.10 -27.15 -9.83
CA PHE A 85 -28.33 -27.02 -8.39
C PHE A 85 -28.65 -25.57 -7.99
N LEU A 86 -27.92 -24.58 -8.51
CA LEU A 86 -28.21 -23.17 -8.23
C LEU A 86 -29.57 -22.71 -8.78
N LYS A 87 -30.04 -23.28 -9.90
CA LYS A 87 -31.39 -23.01 -10.43
C LYS A 87 -32.46 -23.56 -9.49
N GLU A 88 -32.28 -24.79 -9.02
CA GLU A 88 -33.17 -25.44 -8.05
C GLU A 88 -33.20 -24.65 -6.73
N GLU A 89 -32.05 -24.26 -6.18
CA GLU A 89 -31.98 -23.46 -4.94
C GLU A 89 -32.70 -22.11 -5.07
N ARG A 90 -32.61 -21.47 -6.24
CA ARG A 90 -33.36 -20.24 -6.50
C ARG A 90 -34.87 -20.50 -6.53
N GLN A 91 -35.32 -21.58 -7.15
CA GLN A 91 -36.74 -21.94 -7.18
C GLN A 91 -37.27 -22.26 -5.77
N ARG A 92 -36.49 -23.00 -4.95
CA ARG A 92 -36.81 -23.23 -3.53
C ARG A 92 -36.93 -21.93 -2.76
N ALA A 93 -36.00 -21.00 -2.95
CA ALA A 93 -36.04 -19.69 -2.31
C ALA A 93 -37.29 -18.87 -2.72
N GLU A 94 -37.68 -18.92 -4.00
CA GLU A 94 -38.91 -18.29 -4.50
C GLU A 94 -40.18 -18.94 -3.89
N ASN A 95 -40.12 -20.24 -3.55
CA ASN A 95 -41.17 -20.98 -2.84
C ASN A 95 -41.09 -20.87 -1.31
N LEU A 96 -40.15 -20.11 -0.74
CA LEU A 96 -39.88 -20.04 0.70
C LEU A 96 -39.49 -21.38 1.35
N GLU A 97 -38.96 -22.30 0.55
CA GLU A 97 -38.43 -23.58 1.01
C GLU A 97 -36.98 -23.42 1.50
N SER A 98 -36.60 -24.20 2.51
CA SER A 98 -35.24 -24.19 3.04
C SER A 98 -34.45 -25.42 2.58
N THR A 99 -33.17 -25.21 2.30
CA THR A 99 -32.23 -26.30 2.01
C THR A 99 -31.50 -26.66 3.29
N GLY A 100 -31.72 -27.88 3.78
CA GLY A 100 -31.08 -28.38 4.99
C GLY A 100 -29.56 -28.52 4.88
N ASP A 101 -28.89 -28.53 6.03
CA ASP A 101 -27.43 -28.66 6.12
C ASP A 101 -26.96 -30.07 5.71
N CYS A 102 -26.17 -30.16 4.64
CA CYS A 102 -25.64 -31.43 4.13
C CYS A 102 -24.54 -32.05 5.02
N ARG A 103 -24.07 -31.35 6.06
CA ARG A 103 -23.07 -31.86 7.02
C ARG A 103 -23.71 -32.78 8.07
N SER A 104 -24.96 -32.51 8.43
CA SER A 104 -25.72 -33.24 9.45
C SER A 104 -26.95 -33.95 8.89
N GLY A 105 -27.39 -33.60 7.67
CA GLY A 105 -28.46 -34.26 6.95
C GLY A 105 -28.01 -34.79 5.58
N ASP A 106 -28.97 -34.99 4.68
CA ASP A 106 -28.70 -35.60 3.38
C ASP A 106 -27.94 -34.68 2.42
N CYS A 107 -27.05 -35.28 1.63
CA CYS A 107 -26.39 -34.59 0.52
C CYS A 107 -27.44 -34.03 -0.46
N LYS A 108 -27.28 -32.77 -0.85
CA LYS A 108 -28.21 -32.07 -1.75
C LYS A 108 -27.76 -32.05 -3.21
N GLY A 109 -26.69 -32.78 -3.55
CA GLY A 109 -26.25 -32.93 -4.94
C GLY A 109 -25.65 -31.66 -5.57
N CYS A 110 -25.06 -30.77 -4.78
CA CYS A 110 -24.52 -29.50 -5.28
C CYS A 110 -23.33 -29.64 -6.25
N GLY A 111 -22.74 -30.83 -6.41
CA GLY A 111 -21.63 -31.10 -7.33
C GLY A 111 -20.22 -30.90 -6.76
N VAL A 112 -20.10 -30.28 -5.57
CA VAL A 112 -18.79 -29.94 -4.99
C VAL A 112 -18.02 -31.15 -4.47
N CYS A 113 -18.70 -32.04 -3.73
CA CYS A 113 -18.07 -33.19 -3.08
C CYS A 113 -18.24 -34.45 -3.93
N ASP A 114 -17.15 -35.19 -4.14
CA ASP A 114 -17.18 -36.53 -4.76
C ASP A 114 -17.17 -37.64 -3.70
N PHE A 115 -16.99 -37.28 -2.43
CA PHE A 115 -16.84 -38.17 -1.26
C PHE A 115 -15.67 -39.17 -1.34
N LYS A 116 -14.80 -39.02 -2.35
CA LYS A 116 -13.58 -39.80 -2.56
C LYS A 116 -12.36 -38.96 -2.21
N VAL A 117 -12.19 -37.84 -2.91
CA VAL A 117 -11.09 -36.89 -2.76
C VAL A 117 -11.56 -35.63 -2.03
N ILE A 118 -12.75 -35.13 -2.39
CA ILE A 118 -13.36 -33.93 -1.83
C ILE A 118 -14.55 -34.35 -0.96
N LYS A 119 -14.40 -34.19 0.35
CA LYS A 119 -15.45 -34.46 1.33
C LYS A 119 -15.52 -33.39 2.40
N PRO A 120 -16.71 -33.09 2.95
CA PRO A 120 -16.83 -32.17 4.07
C PRO A 120 -16.04 -32.70 5.27
N ARG A 121 -15.15 -31.87 5.83
CA ARG A 121 -14.49 -32.16 7.10
C ARG A 121 -15.28 -31.49 8.22
N THR A 122 -16.16 -32.27 8.84
CA THR A 122 -16.94 -31.82 9.99
C THR A 122 -16.12 -31.98 11.27
N PHE A 123 -16.12 -30.95 12.12
CA PHE A 123 -15.51 -31.02 13.45
C PHE A 123 -16.63 -31.38 14.44
N LYS A 124 -16.59 -32.57 15.05
CA LYS A 124 -17.70 -33.11 15.88
C LYS A 124 -17.77 -32.49 17.27
N GLU A 125 -16.61 -32.19 17.84
CA GLU A 125 -16.49 -31.51 19.12
C GLU A 125 -15.62 -30.31 18.85
N SER A 126 -16.14 -29.07 18.96
CA SER A 126 -15.23 -27.95 19.19
C SER A 126 -14.32 -28.40 20.33
N PRO A 127 -12.98 -28.29 20.23
CA PRO A 127 -12.20 -28.44 21.43
C PRO A 127 -12.85 -27.45 22.38
N LYS A 128 -13.25 -27.87 23.59
CA LYS A 128 -13.46 -26.89 24.66
C LYS A 128 -12.28 -25.95 24.50
N GLU A 129 -12.50 -24.66 24.31
CA GLU A 129 -11.41 -23.69 24.33
C GLU A 129 -10.73 -23.94 25.67
N GLN A 130 -9.73 -24.82 25.67
CA GLN A 130 -8.68 -24.78 26.62
C GLN A 130 -8.06 -23.46 26.22
N PRO A 131 -8.24 -22.39 27.02
CA PRO A 131 -7.64 -21.11 26.70
C PRO A 131 -6.21 -21.47 26.38
N LEU A 132 -5.78 -21.24 25.11
CA LEU A 132 -4.54 -21.77 24.54
C LEU A 132 -3.60 -21.90 25.70
N LYS A 133 -3.46 -23.13 26.25
CA LYS A 133 -2.54 -23.30 27.37
C LYS A 133 -1.29 -22.83 26.68
N SER A 134 -0.75 -21.70 27.12
CA SER A 134 0.53 -21.26 26.63
C SER A 134 1.37 -22.49 26.92
N GLU A 135 1.59 -23.33 25.90
CA GLU A 135 2.61 -24.34 25.95
C GLU A 135 3.76 -23.51 26.43
N ASN A 136 4.19 -23.77 27.68
CA ASN A 136 5.20 -22.97 28.35
C ASN A 136 6.30 -22.79 27.32
N SER A 137 6.30 -21.62 26.69
CA SER A 137 6.85 -21.48 25.36
C SER A 137 8.32 -21.56 25.60
N LYS A 138 8.95 -22.73 25.39
CA LYS A 138 10.35 -23.04 25.71
C LYS A 138 11.16 -21.75 25.81
N ASN A 139 11.28 -21.14 27.01
CA ASN A 139 11.53 -19.69 27.20
C ASN A 139 12.04 -18.99 25.93
N ILE A 140 11.14 -18.68 24.97
CA ILE A 140 11.61 -18.20 23.66
C ILE A 140 11.99 -16.76 23.91
N SER A 141 13.28 -16.57 24.20
CA SER A 141 13.85 -15.24 24.33
C SER A 141 13.81 -14.60 22.96
N TYR A 142 13.15 -13.45 22.89
CA TYR A 142 13.12 -12.62 21.70
C TYR A 142 14.09 -11.48 21.89
N ARG A 143 14.90 -11.21 20.87
CA ARG A 143 15.73 -10.00 20.81
C ARG A 143 15.22 -9.07 19.72
N LYS A 144 15.48 -7.78 19.90
CA LYS A 144 15.13 -6.76 18.91
C LYS A 144 16.32 -6.57 17.98
N LEU A 145 16.12 -6.74 16.69
CA LEU A 145 17.11 -6.49 15.66
C LEU A 145 16.77 -5.20 14.93
N LYS A 146 17.81 -4.47 14.52
CA LYS A 146 17.74 -3.41 13.52
C LYS A 146 18.04 -4.05 12.16
N VAL A 147 17.23 -3.75 11.17
CA VAL A 147 17.39 -4.20 9.79
C VAL A 147 17.41 -2.97 8.89
N SER A 148 18.55 -2.75 8.24
CA SER A 148 18.78 -1.66 7.31
C SER A 148 18.43 -2.16 5.89
N PHE A 149 17.70 -1.37 5.12
CA PHE A 149 17.29 -1.75 3.77
C PHE A 149 17.27 -0.56 2.81
N SER A 150 17.48 -0.81 1.52
CA SER A 150 17.33 0.18 0.45
C SER A 150 15.95 0.06 -0.22
N LYS A 151 15.50 1.16 -0.83
CA LYS A 151 14.26 1.27 -1.59
C LYS A 151 14.50 2.13 -2.83
N THR A 152 14.80 1.50 -3.96
CA THR A 152 15.25 2.15 -5.20
C THR A 152 14.44 1.71 -6.42
N GLY A 153 14.61 2.39 -7.54
CA GLY A 153 13.93 2.04 -8.80
C GLY A 153 12.42 2.09 -8.69
N THR A 154 11.72 1.08 -9.23
CA THR A 154 10.25 1.03 -9.23
C THR A 154 9.66 0.88 -7.82
N ALA A 155 10.43 0.37 -6.85
CA ALA A 155 10.00 0.25 -5.46
C ALA A 155 9.72 1.62 -4.82
N LYS A 156 10.19 2.74 -5.40
CA LYS A 156 9.86 4.09 -4.92
C LYS A 156 8.35 4.35 -4.83
N TYR A 157 7.55 3.65 -5.63
CA TYR A 157 6.08 3.76 -5.65
C TYR A 157 5.36 2.95 -4.56
N PHE A 158 6.06 2.08 -3.83
CA PHE A 158 5.47 1.41 -2.67
C PHE A 158 5.24 2.43 -1.55
N GLY A 159 3.95 2.69 -1.27
CA GLY A 159 3.55 3.43 -0.08
C GLY A 159 3.86 2.66 1.19
N HIS A 160 3.86 3.35 2.34
CA HIS A 160 4.27 2.76 3.62
C HIS A 160 3.50 1.48 3.97
N LEU A 161 2.17 1.46 3.82
CA LEU A 161 1.36 0.26 4.12
C LEU A 161 1.70 -0.93 3.20
N GLU A 162 1.97 -0.67 1.93
CA GLU A 162 2.36 -1.73 1.00
C GLU A 162 3.76 -2.26 1.32
N LEU A 163 4.70 -1.37 1.64
CA LEU A 163 6.04 -1.76 2.09
C LEU A 163 5.98 -2.66 3.33
N VAL A 164 5.14 -2.32 4.31
CA VAL A 164 4.91 -3.15 5.51
C VAL A 164 4.38 -4.53 5.12
N ASN A 165 3.42 -4.60 4.19
CA ASN A 165 2.86 -5.88 3.72
C ASN A 165 3.89 -6.72 2.97
N ILE A 166 4.70 -6.11 2.10
CA ILE A 166 5.77 -6.78 1.35
C ILE A 166 6.78 -7.39 2.33
N LEU A 167 7.29 -6.59 3.27
CA LEU A 167 8.27 -7.04 4.27
C LEU A 167 7.69 -8.12 5.18
N PHE A 168 6.42 -8.00 5.58
CA PHE A 168 5.75 -9.04 6.37
C PHE A 168 5.62 -10.36 5.60
N ARG A 169 5.18 -10.31 4.34
CA ARG A 169 5.11 -11.49 3.47
C ARG A 169 6.50 -12.10 3.26
N ALA A 170 7.53 -11.26 3.10
CA ALA A 170 8.91 -11.71 2.98
C ALA A 170 9.40 -12.42 4.26
N ILE A 171 9.17 -11.85 5.45
CA ILE A 171 9.48 -12.48 6.75
C ILE A 171 8.79 -13.83 6.89
N LYS A 172 7.50 -13.91 6.52
CA LYS A 172 6.72 -15.15 6.61
C LYS A 172 7.24 -16.22 5.63
N ARG A 173 7.48 -15.86 4.36
CA ARG A 173 8.05 -16.79 3.36
C ARG A 173 9.48 -17.20 3.70
N ALA A 174 10.23 -16.29 4.30
CA ALA A 174 11.56 -16.55 4.80
C ALA A 174 11.54 -17.53 5.98
N ASN A 175 10.40 -17.81 6.61
CA ASN A 175 10.25 -18.63 7.83
C ASN A 175 11.03 -18.08 9.04
N ILE A 176 11.09 -16.75 9.17
CA ILE A 176 11.73 -16.08 10.31
C ILE A 176 10.70 -15.97 11.45
N ASP A 177 11.05 -16.56 12.59
CA ASP A 177 10.21 -16.56 13.80
C ASP A 177 10.19 -15.18 14.46
N ILE A 178 9.05 -14.48 14.34
CA ILE A 178 8.85 -13.11 14.81
C ILE A 178 7.83 -13.07 15.96
N LYS A 179 8.06 -12.18 16.93
CA LYS A 179 7.14 -11.94 18.05
C LYS A 179 5.86 -11.27 17.57
N TYR A 180 4.72 -11.74 18.06
CA TYR A 180 3.40 -11.15 17.79
C TYR A 180 2.85 -10.38 19.00
N SER A 181 1.87 -9.50 18.75
CA SER A 181 1.05 -8.86 19.79
C SER A 181 0.03 -9.83 20.40
N GLN A 182 -0.34 -9.64 21.66
CA GLN A 182 -1.22 -10.53 22.44
C GLN A 182 -2.72 -10.14 22.37
N GLY A 183 -3.18 -9.54 21.26
CA GLY A 183 -4.57 -9.11 21.08
C GLY A 183 -5.36 -10.05 20.16
N PHE A 184 -6.69 -9.80 20.01
CA PHE A 184 -7.60 -10.60 19.16
C PHE A 184 -7.16 -10.75 17.69
N HIS A 185 -6.34 -9.81 17.20
CA HIS A 185 -5.69 -9.90 15.90
C HIS A 185 -4.18 -9.74 16.08
N PRO A 186 -3.44 -10.84 16.34
CA PRO A 186 -2.01 -10.78 16.59
C PRO A 186 -1.27 -10.22 15.37
N LYS A 187 -0.59 -9.08 15.56
CA LYS A 187 0.25 -8.44 14.55
C LYS A 187 1.72 -8.68 14.86
N PRO A 188 2.57 -8.88 13.84
CA PRO A 188 4.01 -8.98 14.04
C PRO A 188 4.54 -7.67 14.66
N LYS A 189 5.46 -7.78 15.62
CA LYS A 189 6.12 -6.63 16.23
C LYS A 189 7.22 -6.09 15.31
N ILE A 190 6.79 -5.25 14.37
CA ILE A 190 7.65 -4.52 13.42
C ILE A 190 7.43 -3.02 13.64
N SER A 191 8.50 -2.25 13.65
CA SER A 191 8.45 -0.78 13.69
C SER A 191 9.46 -0.18 12.72
N PHE A 192 9.17 0.98 12.15
CA PHE A 192 10.05 1.70 11.23
C PHE A 192 10.52 2.98 11.88
N GLU A 193 11.73 3.45 11.56
CA GLU A 193 12.21 4.75 12.05
C GLU A 193 11.38 5.89 11.46
N ASP A 194 11.39 6.01 10.13
CA ASP A 194 10.68 7.07 9.43
C ASP A 194 9.98 6.53 8.17
N PRO A 195 8.72 6.92 7.91
CA PRO A 195 8.06 6.58 6.67
C PRO A 195 8.58 7.48 5.52
N LEU A 196 9.17 6.86 4.51
CA LEU A 196 9.55 7.53 3.27
C LEU A 196 8.32 7.92 2.44
N ALA A 197 8.34 9.11 1.82
CA ALA A 197 7.26 9.53 0.93
C ALA A 197 7.26 8.73 -0.38
N ILE A 198 6.07 8.51 -0.95
CA ILE A 198 5.90 7.88 -2.26
C ILE A 198 6.64 8.70 -3.33
N GLY A 199 7.32 8.00 -4.23
CA GLY A 199 8.10 8.59 -5.32
C GLY A 199 9.53 8.96 -4.94
N ILE A 200 9.92 8.81 -3.68
CA ILE A 200 11.30 9.04 -3.21
C ILE A 200 11.99 7.69 -3.05
N GLU A 201 13.24 7.62 -3.53
CA GLU A 201 14.16 6.50 -3.31
C GLU A 201 14.92 6.68 -1.99
N SER A 202 15.43 5.60 -1.41
CA SER A 202 16.31 5.68 -0.25
C SER A 202 17.39 4.62 -0.34
N GLU A 203 18.63 5.05 -0.12
CA GLU A 203 19.77 4.15 -0.04
C GLU A 203 19.78 3.41 1.31
N ILE A 204 19.20 4.01 2.36
CA ILE A 204 19.16 3.39 3.68
C ILE A 204 17.94 3.83 4.50
N GLU A 205 17.11 2.85 4.84
CA GLU A 205 16.03 2.95 5.80
C GLU A 205 16.19 1.88 6.88
N ASN A 206 15.67 2.15 8.08
CA ASN A 206 15.78 1.22 9.20
C ASN A 206 14.40 0.75 9.64
N MET A 207 14.28 -0.56 9.81
CA MET A 207 13.18 -1.18 10.53
C MET A 207 13.70 -1.97 11.73
N TYR A 208 12.81 -2.26 12.65
CA TYR A 208 13.08 -3.07 13.81
C TYR A 208 12.11 -4.23 13.89
N ILE A 209 12.65 -5.42 14.11
CA ILE A 209 11.89 -6.66 14.24
C ILE A 209 12.27 -7.34 15.56
N ALA A 210 11.28 -7.94 16.23
CA ALA A 210 11.53 -8.75 17.42
C ALA A 210 11.50 -10.22 17.03
N VAL A 211 12.65 -10.88 17.01
CA VAL A 211 12.81 -12.26 16.51
C VAL A 211 13.40 -13.17 17.57
N ASN A 212 13.28 -14.47 17.36
CA ASN A 212 13.90 -15.50 18.20
C ASN A 212 15.41 -15.23 18.35
N HIS A 213 15.93 -15.27 19.58
CA HIS A 213 17.34 -14.98 19.88
C HIS A 213 18.36 -15.85 19.11
N LEU A 214 17.96 -17.03 18.65
CA LEU A 214 18.85 -17.97 17.95
C LEU A 214 19.19 -17.57 16.51
N ILE A 215 18.38 -16.72 15.86
CA ILE A 215 18.62 -16.37 14.46
C ILE A 215 19.87 -15.48 14.32
N LYS A 216 20.76 -15.82 13.40
CA LYS A 216 21.96 -15.02 13.10
C LYS A 216 21.61 -13.84 12.21
N HIS A 217 22.31 -12.72 12.36
CA HIS A 217 22.08 -11.51 11.54
C HIS A 217 22.23 -11.78 10.04
N VAL A 218 23.30 -12.48 9.65
CA VAL A 218 23.56 -12.86 8.24
C VAL A 218 22.42 -13.69 7.66
N GLU A 219 21.82 -14.57 8.46
CA GLU A 219 20.72 -15.41 8.03
C GLU A 219 19.45 -14.60 7.75
N VAL A 220 19.17 -13.56 8.56
CA VAL A 220 18.08 -12.61 8.31
C VAL A 220 18.26 -11.93 6.97
N VAL A 221 19.45 -11.37 6.70
CA VAL A 221 19.76 -10.67 5.45
C VAL A 221 19.57 -11.60 4.25
N GLN A 222 20.21 -12.77 4.27
CA GLN A 222 20.17 -13.73 3.16
C GLN A 222 18.75 -14.26 2.90
N ARG A 223 18.01 -14.62 3.95
CA ARG A 223 16.66 -15.19 3.79
C ARG A 223 15.66 -14.14 3.32
N LEU A 224 15.77 -12.89 3.80
CA LEU A 224 14.87 -11.82 3.35
C LEU A 224 15.14 -11.42 1.91
N ASN A 225 16.41 -11.24 1.50
CA ASN A 225 16.73 -10.86 0.12
C ASN A 225 16.25 -11.87 -0.92
N LYS A 226 16.21 -13.17 -0.58
CA LYS A 226 15.60 -14.21 -1.45
C LYS A 226 14.10 -14.05 -1.66
N GLN A 227 13.42 -13.24 -0.84
CA GLN A 227 11.97 -13.09 -0.82
C GLN A 227 11.49 -11.70 -1.23
N LEU A 228 12.38 -10.73 -1.39
CA LEU A 228 12.04 -9.36 -1.72
C LEU A 228 11.88 -9.16 -3.24
N PRO A 229 10.97 -8.28 -3.67
CA PRO A 229 10.88 -7.88 -5.07
C PRO A 229 12.05 -6.96 -5.45
N GLU A 230 12.24 -6.76 -6.75
CA GLU A 230 13.20 -5.80 -7.30
C GLU A 230 13.00 -4.39 -6.69
N GLY A 231 14.13 -3.70 -6.44
CA GLY A 231 14.15 -2.37 -5.84
C GLY A 231 14.05 -2.35 -4.31
N LEU A 232 13.94 -3.50 -3.65
CA LEU A 232 14.07 -3.63 -2.19
C LEU A 232 15.19 -4.60 -1.85
N GLU A 233 16.12 -4.16 -1.01
CA GLU A 233 17.26 -4.98 -0.58
C GLU A 233 17.54 -4.75 0.91
N ILE A 234 17.67 -5.83 1.67
CA ILE A 234 18.22 -5.81 3.02
C ILE A 234 19.74 -5.67 2.91
N LEU A 235 20.27 -4.60 3.47
CA LEU A 235 21.70 -4.26 3.44
C LEU A 235 22.43 -4.84 4.65
N GLU A 236 21.83 -4.68 5.82
CA GLU A 236 22.48 -5.01 7.09
C GLU A 236 21.45 -5.45 8.12
N CYS A 237 21.86 -6.33 9.02
CA CYS A 237 21.11 -6.63 10.24
C CYS A 237 22.06 -6.58 11.43
N THR A 238 21.68 -5.86 12.48
CA THR A 238 22.42 -5.77 13.75
C THR A 238 21.46 -5.94 14.92
N ASP A 239 21.99 -6.09 16.13
CA ASP A 239 21.17 -5.91 17.32
C ASP A 239 20.66 -4.46 17.38
N ALA A 240 19.43 -4.29 17.87
CA ALA A 240 18.85 -2.96 18.01
C ALA A 240 19.57 -2.18 19.12
N PRO A 241 19.85 -0.89 18.91
CA PRO A 241 20.48 -0.04 19.92
C PRO A 241 19.61 0.07 21.17
N SER A 242 20.25 0.32 22.31
CA SER A 242 19.55 0.58 23.57
C SER A 242 18.69 1.86 23.46
N LYS A 243 17.62 1.99 24.25
CA LYS A 243 16.77 3.20 24.22
C LYS A 243 17.56 4.50 24.44
N SER A 244 18.66 4.45 25.18
CA SER A 244 19.59 5.55 25.45
C SER A 244 20.48 5.93 24.25
N GLU A 245 20.62 5.05 23.25
CA GLU A 245 21.43 5.28 22.05
C GLU A 245 20.63 5.81 20.86
N ILE A 246 19.30 5.83 20.95
CA ILE A 246 18.41 6.40 19.92
C ILE A 246 18.60 7.92 19.93
N LYS A 247 19.59 8.40 19.16
CA LYS A 247 19.88 9.82 19.01
C LYS A 247 18.78 10.51 18.22
N THR A 248 18.40 11.70 18.65
CA THR A 248 17.48 12.58 17.92
C THR A 248 18.01 12.85 16.52
N ILE A 249 17.26 12.45 15.49
CA ILE A 249 17.61 12.69 14.09
C ILE A 249 17.75 14.19 13.85
N LYS A 250 18.94 14.64 13.42
CA LYS A 250 19.21 16.06 13.17
C LYS A 250 18.72 16.53 11.80
N GLY A 251 18.58 15.61 10.84
CA GLY A 251 18.09 15.88 9.50
C GLY A 251 18.26 14.68 8.57
N PHE A 252 17.79 14.84 7.34
CA PHE A 252 17.88 13.84 6.28
C PHE A 252 18.59 14.45 5.09
N ALA A 253 19.61 13.76 4.58
CA ALA A 253 20.33 14.13 3.39
C ALA A 253 19.62 13.56 2.15
N TYR A 254 19.44 14.40 1.14
CA TYR A 254 18.85 14.04 -0.13
C TYR A 254 19.80 14.40 -1.26
N ARG A 255 19.87 13.51 -2.24
CA ARG A 255 20.46 13.74 -3.55
C ARG A 255 19.36 13.83 -4.58
N VAL A 256 19.46 14.81 -5.47
CA VAL A 256 18.50 14.99 -6.56
C VAL A 256 19.25 15.01 -7.88
N ARG A 257 18.84 14.13 -8.79
CA ARG A 257 19.28 14.12 -10.19
C ARG A 257 18.09 14.35 -11.10
N ILE A 258 18.31 15.06 -12.19
CA ILE A 258 17.31 15.22 -13.24
C ILE A 258 18.03 15.23 -14.59
N LYS A 259 17.49 14.48 -15.55
CA LYS A 259 18.08 14.38 -16.88
C LYS A 259 17.82 15.66 -17.66
N ASP A 260 18.80 16.10 -18.45
CA ASP A 260 18.68 17.24 -19.37
C ASP A 260 18.33 18.56 -18.65
N PHE A 261 18.78 18.71 -17.39
CA PHE A 261 18.59 19.93 -16.61
C PHE A 261 19.82 20.23 -15.76
N ASP A 262 20.41 21.41 -16.00
CA ASP A 262 21.52 21.94 -15.22
C ASP A 262 20.99 22.75 -14.03
N PHE A 263 21.41 22.37 -12.83
CA PHE A 263 21.21 23.16 -11.63
C PHE A 263 22.09 24.41 -11.68
N ASP A 264 21.45 25.56 -11.49
CA ASP A 264 22.14 26.85 -11.45
C ASP A 264 22.68 27.14 -10.05
N GLU A 265 24.01 27.29 -9.94
CA GLU A 265 24.66 27.67 -8.70
C GLU A 265 24.23 29.07 -8.23
N SER A 266 23.86 29.97 -9.15
CA SER A 266 23.39 31.31 -8.82
C SER A 266 22.11 31.28 -7.97
N ALA A 267 21.19 30.34 -8.26
CA ALA A 267 19.97 30.14 -7.48
C ALA A 267 20.27 29.67 -6.03
N ILE A 268 21.34 28.88 -5.85
CA ILE A 268 21.80 28.46 -4.51
C ILE A 268 22.35 29.67 -3.75
N GLN A 269 23.15 30.52 -4.40
CA GLN A 269 23.71 31.72 -3.76
C GLN A 269 22.62 32.74 -3.41
N GLU A 270 21.63 32.94 -4.30
CA GLU A 270 20.47 33.78 -4.03
C GLU A 270 19.71 33.25 -2.80
N PHE A 271 19.40 31.96 -2.74
CA PHE A 271 18.78 31.33 -1.57
C PHE A 271 19.60 31.51 -0.28
N LYS A 272 20.93 31.44 -0.36
CA LYS A 272 21.82 31.68 0.78
C LYS A 272 21.76 33.14 1.26
N SER A 273 21.68 34.11 0.34
CA SER A 273 21.60 35.54 0.68
C SER A 273 20.25 35.98 1.25
N GLN A 274 19.15 35.28 0.94
CA GLN A 274 17.82 35.64 1.45
C GLN A 274 17.64 35.22 2.92
N GLU A 275 17.06 36.09 3.74
CA GLU A 275 16.76 35.78 5.15
C GLU A 275 15.49 34.92 5.33
N VAL A 276 14.52 35.07 4.43
CA VAL A 276 13.21 34.43 4.53
C VAL A 276 12.75 33.90 3.18
N VAL A 277 12.57 32.58 3.08
CA VAL A 277 12.11 31.90 1.87
C VAL A 277 10.93 31.00 2.21
N VAL A 278 9.71 31.48 1.96
CA VAL A 278 8.50 30.77 2.37
C VAL A 278 7.97 29.86 1.26
N VAL A 279 7.64 28.62 1.64
CA VAL A 279 6.82 27.71 0.83
C VAL A 279 5.45 27.54 1.47
N GLU A 280 4.44 27.49 0.60
CA GLU A 280 3.05 27.28 0.98
C GLU A 280 2.67 25.81 0.83
N ARG A 281 2.02 25.26 1.85
CA ARG A 281 1.55 23.88 1.88
C ARG A 281 0.08 23.84 2.23
N LEU A 282 -0.73 23.27 1.36
CA LEU A 282 -2.11 22.94 1.68
C LEU A 282 -2.15 21.74 2.63
N ASN A 283 -2.87 21.89 3.74
CA ASN A 283 -3.18 20.77 4.62
C ASN A 283 -4.39 19.98 4.09
N LYS A 284 -4.68 18.81 4.69
CA LYS A 284 -5.83 17.97 4.29
C LYS A 284 -7.20 18.67 4.41
N LYS A 285 -7.28 19.80 5.13
CA LYS A 285 -8.48 20.61 5.33
C LYS A 285 -8.49 21.89 4.46
N GLY A 286 -7.59 21.99 3.46
CA GLY A 286 -7.50 23.14 2.56
C GLY A 286 -6.85 24.41 3.15
N LYS A 287 -6.41 24.40 4.41
CA LYS A 287 -5.73 25.56 5.01
C LYS A 287 -4.25 25.58 4.59
N ILE A 288 -3.80 26.76 4.18
CA ILE A 288 -2.40 27.01 3.80
C ILE A 288 -1.55 27.13 5.06
N ASN A 289 -0.53 26.28 5.16
CA ASN A 289 0.54 26.37 6.14
C ASN A 289 1.78 26.94 5.44
N LYS A 290 2.38 27.98 6.03
CA LYS A 290 3.62 28.59 5.55
C LYS A 290 4.81 27.99 6.28
N ILE A 291 5.84 27.60 5.54
CA ILE A 291 7.08 27.05 6.10
C ILE A 291 8.24 27.88 5.54
N ASN A 292 9.08 28.43 6.42
CA ASN A 292 10.30 29.11 6.00
C ASN A 292 11.41 28.07 5.74
N LEU A 293 11.84 27.92 4.49
CA LEU A 293 12.88 26.99 4.08
C LEU A 293 14.24 27.30 4.72
N LYS A 294 14.53 28.56 5.09
CA LYS A 294 15.77 28.92 5.80
C LYS A 294 15.86 28.27 7.19
N ASN A 295 14.72 27.93 7.78
CA ASN A 295 14.69 27.19 9.03
C ASN A 295 14.87 25.68 8.81
N VAL A 296 14.69 25.16 7.59
CA VAL A 296 14.58 23.72 7.33
C VAL A 296 15.79 23.17 6.60
N VAL A 297 16.26 23.89 5.58
CA VAL A 297 17.42 23.53 4.76
C VAL A 297 18.68 23.87 5.56
N LEU A 298 19.39 22.86 6.04
CA LEU A 298 20.62 23.03 6.80
C LEU A 298 21.83 23.25 5.89
N ASN A 299 21.86 22.55 4.75
CA ASN A 299 22.89 22.68 3.74
C ASN A 299 22.28 22.40 2.37
N ILE A 300 22.82 23.04 1.34
CA ILE A 300 22.53 22.80 -0.07
C ILE A 300 23.78 23.11 -0.90
N CYS A 301 24.16 22.18 -1.76
CA CYS A 301 25.32 22.30 -2.65
C CYS A 301 25.07 21.57 -3.98
N LEU A 302 25.79 22.03 -5.00
CA LEU A 302 25.94 21.32 -6.27
C LEU A 302 27.01 20.24 -6.10
N THR A 303 26.74 19.02 -6.54
CA THR A 303 27.77 17.97 -6.66
C THR A 303 28.22 17.80 -8.11
N SER A 304 27.35 18.11 -9.07
CA SER A 304 27.66 18.27 -10.49
C SER A 304 26.61 19.16 -11.16
N LYS A 305 26.75 19.49 -12.45
CA LYS A 305 25.75 20.30 -13.16
C LYS A 305 24.33 19.70 -13.08
N GLU A 306 24.18 18.39 -13.12
CA GLU A 306 22.88 17.71 -13.11
C GLU A 306 22.51 17.12 -11.73
N GLU A 307 23.26 17.45 -10.69
CA GLU A 307 23.08 16.85 -9.36
C GLU A 307 23.30 17.85 -8.22
N ILE A 308 22.35 17.86 -7.28
CA ILE A 308 22.47 18.60 -6.02
C ILE A 308 22.30 17.67 -4.83
N GLU A 309 22.89 18.09 -3.72
CA GLU A 309 22.64 17.50 -2.41
C GLU A 309 22.17 18.57 -1.43
N PHE A 310 21.23 18.20 -0.56
CA PHE A 310 20.79 19.07 0.53
C PHE A 310 20.32 18.30 1.75
N ILE A 311 20.40 18.95 2.90
CA ILE A 311 20.02 18.39 4.20
C ILE A 311 18.78 19.11 4.72
N LEU A 312 17.71 18.35 4.98
CA LEU A 312 16.47 18.87 5.56
C LEU A 312 16.32 18.43 7.01
N LYS A 313 16.15 19.39 7.92
CA LYS A 313 15.77 19.11 9.30
C LYS A 313 14.25 19.01 9.44
N PRO A 314 13.71 18.16 10.34
CA PRO A 314 12.28 18.16 10.64
C PRO A 314 11.83 19.51 11.24
N ASP A 315 10.67 20.00 10.82
CA ASP A 315 10.01 21.17 11.41
C ASP A 315 8.78 20.70 12.19
N ASN A 316 8.77 20.89 13.52
CA ASN A 316 7.71 20.41 14.42
C ASN A 316 7.34 18.92 14.21
N GLY A 317 8.35 18.06 14.02
CA GLY A 317 8.18 16.63 13.77
C GLY A 317 7.69 16.28 12.36
N LYS A 318 7.63 17.23 11.42
CA LYS A 318 7.26 16.99 10.02
C LYS A 318 8.41 17.38 9.10
N THR A 319 8.86 16.43 8.28
CA THR A 319 9.85 16.68 7.24
C THR A 319 9.22 17.42 6.07
N VAL A 320 9.87 18.50 5.60
CA VAL A 320 9.52 19.13 4.33
C VAL A 320 9.89 18.19 3.19
N ARG A 321 9.02 18.06 2.20
CA ARG A 321 9.32 17.22 1.04
C ARG A 321 10.40 17.88 0.18
N PRO A 322 11.42 17.14 -0.29
CA PRO A 322 12.42 17.61 -1.26
C PRO A 322 11.84 18.41 -2.43
N TYR A 323 10.72 17.96 -3.00
CA TYR A 323 10.04 18.64 -4.10
C TYR A 323 9.63 20.09 -3.83
N HIS A 324 9.37 20.47 -2.57
CA HIS A 324 9.08 21.87 -2.23
C HIS A 324 10.33 22.75 -2.29
N VAL A 325 11.49 22.18 -1.96
CA VAL A 325 12.78 22.86 -2.07
C VAL A 325 13.11 23.08 -3.55
N LEU A 326 12.98 22.03 -4.36
CA LEU A 326 13.19 22.09 -5.82
C LEU A 326 12.29 23.12 -6.50
N LYS A 327 10.99 23.10 -6.18
CA LYS A 327 10.02 24.06 -6.73
C LYS A 327 10.31 25.50 -6.35
N LYS A 328 10.84 25.75 -5.15
CA LYS A 328 11.03 27.11 -4.64
C LYS A 328 12.39 27.71 -4.98
N ILE A 329 13.46 26.92 -4.93
CA ILE A 329 14.83 27.40 -5.18
C ILE A 329 15.14 27.38 -6.68
N PHE A 330 14.76 26.32 -7.39
CA PHE A 330 15.11 26.14 -8.80
C PHE A 330 13.90 26.30 -9.74
N ASN A 331 12.77 26.81 -9.25
CA ASN A 331 11.54 27.02 -10.02
C ASN A 331 11.04 25.78 -10.79
N PHE A 332 11.25 24.58 -10.23
CA PHE A 332 10.80 23.34 -10.88
C PHE A 332 9.29 23.34 -11.15
N THR A 333 8.94 23.05 -12.40
CA THR A 333 7.57 22.74 -12.81
C THR A 333 7.09 21.43 -12.16
N ASP A 334 5.78 21.20 -12.18
CA ASP A 334 5.22 19.93 -11.68
C ASP A 334 5.65 18.73 -12.54
N LYS A 335 5.99 18.96 -13.82
CA LYS A 335 6.57 17.94 -14.71
C LYS A 335 7.99 17.59 -14.27
N GLN A 336 8.86 18.58 -14.12
CA GLN A 336 10.25 18.37 -13.67
C GLN A 336 10.30 17.71 -12.28
N ASN A 337 9.40 18.06 -11.35
CA ASN A 337 9.32 17.38 -10.05
C ASN A 337 8.98 15.89 -10.16
N LYS A 338 8.20 15.48 -11.17
CA LYS A 338 7.88 14.05 -11.40
C LYS A 338 9.02 13.30 -12.07
N GLU A 339 9.81 13.99 -12.89
CA GLU A 339 10.95 13.43 -13.62
C GLU A 339 12.22 13.39 -12.75
N ALA A 340 12.34 14.27 -11.75
CA ALA A 340 13.45 14.30 -10.83
C ALA A 340 13.56 13.00 -10.01
N CYS A 341 14.76 12.41 -10.02
CA CYS A 341 15.11 11.30 -9.16
C CYS A 341 15.60 11.83 -7.82
N VAL A 342 14.73 11.79 -6.82
CA VAL A 342 15.03 12.19 -5.44
C VAL A 342 15.38 10.94 -4.63
N THR A 343 16.60 10.91 -4.10
CA THR A 343 17.12 9.81 -3.28
C THR A 343 17.49 10.31 -1.89
N LYS A 344 16.97 9.68 -0.84
CA LYS A 344 17.43 9.89 0.54
C LYS A 344 18.69 9.05 0.75
N ILE A 345 19.82 9.71 0.97
CA ILE A 345 21.14 9.06 1.08
C ILE A 345 21.53 8.80 2.54
N GLY A 346 20.77 9.33 3.51
CA GLY A 346 20.93 8.98 4.91
C GLY A 346 20.20 9.92 5.88
N SER A 347 20.15 9.52 7.14
CA SER A 347 19.86 10.41 8.26
C SER A 347 21.17 11.04 8.72
N GLY A 348 21.29 12.35 8.58
CA GLY A 348 22.56 13.07 8.74
C GLY A 348 23.14 12.93 10.14
N ARG A 349 24.20 12.14 10.28
CA ARG A 349 25.39 12.64 10.97
C ARG A 349 25.93 13.77 10.11
N ILE A 350 25.95 14.95 10.71
CA ILE A 350 26.55 16.16 10.19
C ILE A 350 28.06 15.87 10.01
N ARG A 351 28.52 15.47 8.83
CA ARG A 351 29.86 15.82 8.39
C ARG A 351 29.73 17.22 7.78
N LEU A 352 29.71 18.22 8.65
CA LEU A 352 30.24 19.52 8.29
C LEU A 352 31.74 19.27 8.23
N GLU A 353 32.24 18.93 7.04
CA GLU A 353 33.64 19.27 6.77
C GLU A 353 33.76 20.78 6.91
N THR A 354 34.82 21.16 7.60
CA THR A 354 35.03 22.43 8.30
C THR A 354 35.30 23.56 7.32
#